data_AF-A0A7V7T3N6-F1
#
_entry.id   AF-A0A7V7T3N6-F1
#
_cell.length_a   1.000
_cell.length_b   1.000
_cell.length_c   1.000
_cell.angle_alpha   90.00
_cell.angle_beta   90.00
_cell.angle_gamma   90.00
#
_symmetry.space_group_name_H-M   'P 1'
#
loop_
_entity.id
_entity.type
_entity.pdbx_description
1 polymer ?
#
loop_
_entity_poly.entity_id
_entity_poly.type
_entity_poly.pdbx_seq_one_letter_code
_entity_poly.pdbx_strand_id
1 'polypeptide(L)'
;MARYLGPKCKLARREGVDLMTKSPARAIETKCKLDVAPGQHGLAAKRSKPSDYALQLREKQKVRRTYGILEKQFVNYYKKSVRQKGATGENLLKLLETRLDNVVYRMGFAVTRNEARQLVS
;
A
#
# COMPACT_ATOMS: atom_id res chain seq x y z
N MET A 1 5.46 14.20 -10.85
CA MET A 1 4.16 13.64 -10.39
C MET A 1 4.10 13.53 -8.87
N ALA A 2 2.96 13.87 -8.25
CA ALA A 2 2.80 13.79 -6.80
C ALA A 2 2.78 12.34 -6.28
N ARG A 3 3.57 12.04 -5.23
CA ARG A 3 3.66 10.73 -4.58
C ARG A 3 4.13 10.84 -3.12
N TYR A 4 3.95 9.79 -2.33
CA TYR A 4 4.48 9.72 -0.97
C TYR A 4 5.99 9.47 -0.97
N LEU A 5 6.78 10.44 -0.50
CA LEU A 5 8.25 10.38 -0.44
C LEU A 5 8.80 10.11 0.97
N GLY A 6 7.93 9.98 1.98
CA GLY A 6 8.36 9.79 3.36
C GLY A 6 8.84 8.37 3.73
N PRO A 7 9.11 8.13 5.02
CA PRO A 7 9.64 6.86 5.52
C PRO A 7 8.72 5.66 5.25
N LYS A 8 9.17 4.70 4.44
CA LYS A 8 8.36 3.53 4.04
C LYS A 8 8.13 2.52 5.17
N CYS A 9 9.14 2.25 6.01
CA CYS A 9 8.98 1.39 7.18
C CYS A 9 7.91 1.91 8.15
N LYS A 10 7.72 3.24 8.26
CA LYS A 10 6.66 3.83 9.10
C LYS A 10 5.27 3.39 8.63
N LEU A 11 5.07 3.26 7.32
CA LEU A 11 3.82 2.78 6.75
C LEU A 11 3.60 1.29 7.00
N ALA A 12 4.62 0.46 6.74
CA ALA A 12 4.54 -0.99 6.97
C ALA A 12 4.27 -1.31 8.45
N ARG A 13 4.98 -0.67 9.37
CA ARG A 13 4.75 -0.78 10.82
C ARG A 13 3.36 -0.33 11.26
N ARG A 14 2.78 0.66 10.56
CA ARG A 14 1.42 1.13 10.90
C ARG A 14 0.36 0.12 10.46
N GLU A 15 0.57 -0.55 9.33
CA GLU A 15 -0.36 -1.56 8.81
C GLU A 15 -0.07 -2.97 9.35
N GLY A 16 1.05 -3.18 10.03
CA GLY A 16 1.43 -4.45 10.66
C GLY A 16 1.78 -5.55 9.66
N VAL A 17 1.99 -5.21 8.39
CA VAL A 17 2.24 -6.16 7.29
C VAL A 17 3.28 -5.62 6.34
N ASP A 18 3.93 -6.49 5.57
CA ASP A 18 4.80 -6.05 4.48
C ASP A 18 3.96 -5.45 3.34
N LEU A 19 4.31 -4.22 2.96
CA LEU A 19 3.67 -3.48 1.88
C LEU A 19 4.44 -3.58 0.56
N MET A 20 5.50 -4.39 0.49
CA MET A 20 6.36 -4.55 -0.70
C MET A 20 6.95 -3.22 -1.18
N THR A 21 7.22 -2.31 -0.24
CA THR A 21 7.76 -0.96 -0.51
C THR A 21 9.28 -0.88 -0.36
N LYS A 22 9.90 -1.95 0.12
CA LYS A 22 11.35 -2.12 0.24
C LYS A 22 11.76 -3.34 -0.58
N SER A 23 13.02 -3.32 -1.07
CA SER A 23 13.57 -4.46 -1.80
C SER A 23 13.51 -5.74 -0.95
N PRO A 24 13.22 -6.90 -1.55
CA PRO A 24 13.20 -8.19 -0.85
C PRO A 24 14.61 -8.76 -0.58
N ALA A 25 15.70 -8.11 -1.01
CA ALA A 25 17.08 -8.58 -0.84
C ALA A 25 17.50 -8.88 0.61
N ARG A 26 16.75 -8.35 1.60
CA ARG A 26 16.85 -8.72 3.01
C ARG A 26 15.44 -8.81 3.56
N ALA A 27 15.19 -9.72 4.50
CA ALA A 27 13.88 -9.87 5.11
C ALA A 27 13.38 -8.54 5.72
N ILE A 28 12.08 -8.26 5.58
CA ILE A 28 11.48 -6.99 6.03
C ILE A 28 11.66 -6.76 7.54
N GLU A 29 11.67 -7.83 8.33
CA GLU A 29 11.86 -7.82 9.79
C GLU A 29 13.22 -7.25 10.20
N THR A 30 14.26 -7.49 9.39
CA THR A 30 15.61 -6.91 9.61
C THR A 30 15.64 -5.39 9.37
N LYS A 31 14.65 -4.84 8.65
CA LYS A 31 14.58 -3.42 8.26
C LYS A 31 13.56 -2.65 9.08
N CYS A 32 12.44 -3.27 9.38
CA CYS A 32 11.29 -2.64 10.01
C CYS A 32 10.76 -3.55 11.13
N LYS A 33 10.57 -3.00 12.34
CA LYS A 33 9.92 -3.70 13.46
C LYS A 33 8.40 -3.74 13.28
N LEU A 34 7.89 -4.70 12.50
CA LEU A 34 6.48 -4.77 12.08
C LEU A 34 5.48 -4.89 13.23
N ASP A 35 5.86 -5.59 14.30
CA ASP A 35 4.97 -5.82 15.46
C ASP A 35 4.66 -4.55 16.26
N VAL A 36 5.49 -3.51 16.10
CA VAL A 36 5.42 -2.28 16.88
C VAL A 36 4.96 -1.15 15.99
N ALA A 37 3.77 -0.62 16.27
CA ALA A 37 3.23 0.56 15.59
C ALA A 37 4.20 1.75 15.69
N PRO A 38 4.22 2.68 14.72
CA PRO A 38 5.12 3.82 14.77
C PRO A 38 4.65 4.88 15.79
N GLY A 39 5.62 5.58 16.40
CA GLY A 39 5.41 6.64 17.39
C GLY A 39 5.78 6.19 18.82
N GLN A 40 5.80 7.14 19.76
CA GLN A 40 6.17 6.92 21.17
C GLN A 40 5.26 5.87 21.84
N HIS A 41 3.96 5.91 21.57
CA HIS A 41 3.00 4.95 22.10
C HIS A 41 2.96 3.62 21.34
N GLY A 42 3.92 3.34 20.45
CA GLY A 42 3.91 2.12 19.64
C GLY A 42 3.96 0.82 20.44
N LEU A 43 4.70 0.82 21.55
CA LEU A 43 4.83 -0.30 22.50
C LEU A 43 3.73 -0.29 23.56
N ALA A 44 3.31 0.90 23.99
CA ALA A 44 2.32 1.11 25.05
C ALA A 44 0.87 1.13 24.55
N ALA A 45 0.65 1.13 23.22
CA ALA A 45 -0.67 1.01 22.64
C ALA A 45 -1.19 -0.39 22.92
N LYS A 46 -1.79 -0.58 24.11
CA LYS A 46 -2.78 -1.64 24.34
C LYS A 46 -3.68 -1.61 23.12
N ARG A 47 -3.70 -2.71 22.37
CA ARG A 47 -4.52 -2.87 21.16
C ARG A 47 -5.98 -2.79 21.57
N SER A 48 -6.50 -1.57 21.71
CA SER A 48 -7.92 -1.34 21.89
C SER A 48 -8.63 -1.97 20.70
N LYS A 49 -9.78 -2.62 20.97
CA LYS A 49 -10.58 -3.25 19.92
C LYS A 49 -10.89 -2.17 18.87
N PRO A 50 -10.44 -2.34 17.61
CA PRO A 50 -10.69 -1.34 16.59
C PRO A 50 -12.18 -1.28 16.31
N SER A 51 -12.69 -0.08 16.02
CA SER A 51 -14.03 0.08 15.47
C SER A 51 -14.11 -0.46 14.05
N ASP A 52 -15.32 -0.76 13.57
CA ASP A 52 -15.53 -1.23 12.20
C ASP A 52 -15.02 -0.22 11.16
N TYR A 53 -15.22 1.08 11.42
CA TYR A 53 -14.65 2.13 10.60
C TYR A 53 -13.11 2.09 10.59
N ALA A 54 -12.48 1.88 11.76
CA ALA A 54 -11.03 1.81 11.84
C ALA A 54 -10.49 0.61 11.04
N LEU A 55 -11.17 -0.54 11.09
CA LEU A 55 -10.83 -1.73 10.30
C LEU A 55 -10.91 -1.44 8.80
N GLN A 56 -12.04 -0.93 8.32
CA GLN A 56 -12.22 -0.57 6.90
C GLN A 56 -11.20 0.47 6.43
N LEU A 57 -10.94 1.48 7.27
CA LEU A 57 -9.95 2.50 6.98
C LEU A 57 -8.56 1.88 6.85
N ARG A 58 -8.16 0.96 7.73
CA ARG A 58 -6.85 0.28 7.64
C ARG A 58 -6.74 -0.53 6.34
N GLU A 59 -7.75 -1.33 6.00
CA GLU A 59 -7.72 -2.12 4.76
C GLU A 59 -7.61 -1.23 3.51
N LYS A 60 -8.39 -0.14 3.46
CA LYS A 60 -8.26 0.86 2.39
C LYS A 60 -6.84 1.43 2.31
N GLN A 61 -6.28 1.81 3.46
CA GLN A 61 -4.92 2.39 3.55
C GLN A 61 -3.85 1.38 3.13
N LYS A 62 -3.98 0.12 3.50
CA LYS A 62 -3.08 -0.97 3.15
C LYS A 62 -2.98 -1.13 1.63
N VAL A 63 -4.11 -1.26 0.94
CA VAL A 63 -4.15 -1.36 -0.53
C VAL A 63 -3.54 -0.11 -1.17
N ARG A 64 -3.99 1.07 -0.76
CA ARG A 64 -3.51 2.35 -1.30
C ARG A 64 -1.99 2.50 -1.20
N ARG A 65 -1.40 2.12 -0.05
CA ARG A 65 0.04 2.22 0.21
C ARG A 65 0.84 1.16 -0.54
N THR A 66 0.28 -0.05 -0.70
CA THR A 66 0.90 -1.13 -1.48
C THR A 66 1.11 -0.70 -2.93
N TYR A 67 0.09 -0.13 -3.56
CA TYR A 67 0.19 0.38 -4.94
C TYR A 67 0.83 1.78 -5.05
N GLY A 68 1.15 2.43 -3.92
CA GLY A 68 1.86 3.71 -3.92
C GLY A 68 1.11 4.88 -4.55
N ILE A 69 -0.23 4.90 -4.47
CA ILE A 69 -1.08 5.93 -5.08
C ILE A 69 -1.71 6.87 -4.05
N LEU A 70 -2.06 8.09 -4.48
CA LEU A 70 -2.72 9.08 -3.64
C LEU A 70 -4.23 8.82 -3.53
N GLU A 71 -4.85 9.31 -2.45
CA GLU A 71 -6.28 9.08 -2.17
C GLU A 71 -7.18 9.51 -3.31
N LYS A 72 -6.97 10.70 -3.88
CA LYS A 72 -7.78 11.21 -4.99
C LYS A 72 -7.77 10.24 -6.18
N GLN A 73 -6.61 9.69 -6.51
CA GLN A 73 -6.49 8.72 -7.60
C GLN A 73 -7.14 7.37 -7.24
N PHE A 74 -6.96 6.91 -5.99
CA PHE A 74 -7.58 5.68 -5.50
C PHE A 74 -9.11 5.75 -5.53
N VAL A 75 -9.70 6.85 -5.08
CA VAL A 75 -11.15 7.08 -5.13
C VAL A 75 -11.66 7.09 -6.57
N ASN A 76 -10.90 7.64 -7.52
CA ASN A 76 -11.27 7.60 -8.93
C ASN A 76 -11.27 6.18 -9.49
N TYR A 77 -10.30 5.33 -9.10
CA TYR A 77 -10.31 3.92 -9.48
C TYR A 77 -11.50 3.18 -8.88
N TYR A 78 -11.85 3.44 -7.63
CA TYR A 78 -13.04 2.86 -7.00
C TYR A 78 -14.33 3.29 -7.72
N LYS A 79 -14.50 4.57 -8.03
CA LYS A 79 -15.64 5.05 -8.82
C LYS A 79 -15.70 4.40 -10.20
N LYS A 80 -14.55 4.14 -10.82
CA LYS A 80 -14.47 3.43 -12.10
C LYS A 80 -14.83 1.96 -11.94
N SER A 81 -14.39 1.28 -10.87
CA SER A 81 -14.69 -0.14 -10.64
C SER A 81 -16.16 -0.38 -10.34
N VAL A 82 -16.84 0.53 -9.65
CA VAL A 82 -18.30 0.48 -9.38
C VAL A 82 -19.13 0.55 -10.66
N ARG A 83 -18.64 1.25 -11.70
CA ARG A 83 -19.33 1.38 -12.99
C ARG A 83 -19.14 0.16 -13.90
N GLN A 84 -18.21 -0.73 -13.57
CA GLN A 84 -17.95 -1.94 -14.36
C GLN A 84 -18.85 -3.08 -13.90
N LYS A 85 -19.27 -3.93 -14.83
CA LYS A 85 -20.04 -5.14 -14.52
C LYS A 85 -19.18 -6.11 -13.68
N GLY A 86 -19.80 -6.87 -12.78
CA GLY A 86 -19.14 -7.86 -11.92
C GLY A 86 -18.82 -7.33 -10.51
N ALA A 87 -17.96 -8.05 -9.78
CA ALA A 87 -17.62 -7.72 -8.41
C ALA A 87 -16.72 -6.47 -8.31
N THR A 88 -17.20 -5.42 -7.64
CA THR A 88 -16.51 -4.13 -7.49
C THR A 88 -15.10 -4.26 -6.89
N GLY A 89 -14.91 -5.16 -5.93
CA GLY A 89 -13.63 -5.41 -5.28
C GLY A 89 -12.59 -5.98 -6.24
N GLU A 90 -12.98 -6.98 -7.03
CA GLU A 90 -12.12 -7.55 -8.07
C GLU A 90 -11.82 -6.53 -9.16
N ASN A 91 -12.82 -5.77 -9.59
CA ASN A 91 -12.65 -4.74 -10.61
C ASN A 91 -11.66 -3.65 -10.14
N LEU A 92 -11.71 -3.27 -8.86
CA LEU A 92 -10.74 -2.35 -8.28
C LEU A 92 -9.32 -2.93 -8.35
N LEU A 93 -9.14 -4.19 -7.92
CA LEU A 93 -7.82 -4.84 -7.94
C LEU A 93 -7.29 -5.02 -9.37
N LYS A 94 -8.13 -5.41 -10.32
CA LYS A 94 -7.79 -5.49 -11.75
C LYS A 94 -7.29 -4.13 -12.26
N LEU A 95 -8.02 -3.06 -11.99
CA LEU A 95 -7.61 -1.71 -12.39
C LEU A 95 -6.26 -1.29 -11.76
N LEU A 96 -6.00 -1.65 -10.52
CA LEU A 96 -4.73 -1.35 -9.86
C LEU A 96 -3.56 -2.18 -10.41
N GLU A 97 -3.79 -3.46 -10.74
CA GLU A 97 -2.78 -4.34 -11.31
C GLU A 97 -2.40 -3.94 -12.74
N THR A 98 -3.34 -3.43 -13.55
CA THR A 98 -3.11 -2.99 -14.94
C THR A 98 -2.33 -1.68 -15.10
N ARG A 99 -1.99 -0.98 -14.01
CA ARG A 99 -1.23 0.27 -14.11
C ARG A 99 0.18 0.00 -14.64
N LEU A 100 0.67 0.83 -15.56
CA LEU A 100 1.99 0.66 -16.18
C LEU A 100 3.14 0.53 -15.17
N ASP A 101 3.17 1.37 -14.13
CA ASP A 101 4.17 1.29 -13.06
C ASP A 101 4.10 -0.03 -12.29
N ASN A 102 2.89 -0.55 -12.06
CA ASN A 102 2.71 -1.85 -11.43
C ASN A 102 3.07 -3.01 -12.36
N VAL A 103 2.74 -2.93 -13.65
CA VAL A 103 3.09 -3.94 -14.66
C VAL A 103 4.62 -4.05 -14.79
N VAL A 104 5.34 -2.93 -14.86
CA VAL A 104 6.83 -2.91 -14.86
C VAL A 104 7.41 -3.58 -13.61
N TYR A 105 6.82 -3.33 -12.43
CA TYR A 105 7.20 -4.02 -11.20
C TYR A 105 6.89 -5.53 -11.26
N ARG A 106 5.72 -5.93 -11.77
CA ARG A 106 5.31 -7.35 -11.89
C ARG A 106 6.16 -8.12 -12.90
N MET A 107 6.64 -7.47 -13.96
CA MET A 107 7.57 -8.05 -14.94
C MET A 107 9.00 -8.17 -14.40
N GLY A 108 9.30 -7.63 -13.22
CA GLY A 108 10.62 -7.74 -12.60
C GLY A 108 11.67 -6.74 -13.12
N PHE A 109 11.27 -5.76 -13.94
CA PHE A 109 12.17 -4.70 -14.42
C PHE A 109 12.54 -3.69 -13.33
N ALA A 110 11.83 -3.70 -12.20
CA ALA A 110 12.15 -2.91 -11.03
C ALA A 110 11.89 -3.72 -9.77
N VAL A 111 12.71 -3.48 -8.73
CA VAL A 111 12.62 -4.21 -7.46
C VAL A 111 11.48 -3.70 -6.59
N THR A 112 11.10 -2.42 -6.75
CA THR A 112 9.96 -1.83 -6.04
C THR A 112 9.06 -1.04 -6.97
N ARG A 113 7.78 -0.88 -6.60
CA ARG A 113 6.83 -0.04 -7.36
C ARG A 113 7.26 1.44 -7.45
N ASN A 114 7.98 1.96 -6.46
CA ASN A 114 8.45 3.35 -6.51
C ASN A 114 9.56 3.53 -7.56
N GLU A 115 10.43 2.54 -7.69
CA GLU A 115 11.49 2.45 -8.69
C GLU A 115 10.88 2.22 -10.08
N ALA A 116 9.93 1.29 -10.21
CA ALA A 116 9.18 1.06 -11.45
C ALA A 116 8.55 2.36 -11.96
N ARG A 117 7.96 3.14 -11.06
CA ARG A 117 7.39 4.45 -11.40
C ARG A 117 8.43 5.49 -11.79
N GLN A 118 9.66 5.39 -11.28
CA GLN A 118 10.75 6.26 -11.71
C GLN A 118 11.26 5.87 -13.09
N LEU A 119 11.32 4.58 -13.44
CA LEU A 119 11.68 4.09 -14.78
C LEU A 119 10.66 4.47 -15.85
N VAL A 120 9.38 4.52 -15.49
CA VAL A 120 8.29 4.91 -16.40
C VAL A 120 8.22 6.44 -16.61
N SER A 121 8.77 7.23 -15.67
CA SER A 121 8.68 8.69 -15.66
C SER A 121 9.74 9.35 -16.52
#